data_AF-A0A8D5FJJ2-F1
#
_entry.id   AF-A0A8D5FJJ2-F1
#
_cell.length_a   1.000
_cell.length_b   1.000
_cell.length_c   1.000
_cell.angle_alpha   90.00
_cell.angle_beta   90.00
_cell.angle_gamma   90.00
#
_symmetry.space_group_name_H-M   'P 1'
#
loop_
_entity.id
_entity.type
_entity.pdbx_description
1 polymer ?
#
loop_
_entity_poly.entity_id
_entity_poly.type
_entity_poly.pdbx_seq_one_letter_code
_entity_poly.pdbx_strand_id
1 'polypeptide(L)'
;MAFFNDAISYLGQITLLVVLFRFTAANTARVLWLIAGTSSLAVMACLFKLDRFSLSRTTLLTVSRKHWIFSRWLLAAALMQWTSGNYFIIGAGSILGPASAGALKASQNIMGISHIIFQGMENIVPARASYCYHQGGWAKLFTYLKKVTGWGGAFTAIIVLLAIVFPSFWMGTLYGSEYEAYSYVLQWYGGIYILIFLGLPLRAGLRAMEYSKPIFISYCLMTVFTAATANFFIRKFGLTGATAGIFATQMICQTNLAYALWRKKDK
;
A
#
# COMPACT_ATOMS: atom_id res chain seq x y z
N MET A 1 -17.20 20.55 5.06
CA MET A 1 -17.82 19.70 4.00
C MET A 1 -17.32 18.27 4.09
N ALA A 2 -16.02 18.01 3.89
CA ALA A 2 -15.45 16.65 3.91
C ALA A 2 -15.76 15.86 5.19
N PHE A 3 -15.56 16.46 6.37
CA PHE A 3 -15.86 15.81 7.65
C PHE A 3 -17.33 15.39 7.81
N PHE A 4 -18.29 16.21 7.34
CA PHE A 4 -19.71 15.87 7.40
C PHE A 4 -20.09 14.78 6.40
N ASN A 5 -19.49 14.79 5.21
CA ASN A 5 -19.66 13.73 4.22
C ASN A 5 -19.09 12.40 4.74
N ASP A 6 -17.90 12.44 5.35
CA ASP A 6 -17.26 11.27 5.95
C ASP A 6 -18.05 10.75 7.15
N ALA A 7 -18.62 11.63 7.98
CA ALA A 7 -19.50 11.24 9.07
C ALA A 7 -20.76 10.53 8.56
N ILE A 8 -21.44 11.07 7.54
CA ILE A 8 -22.66 10.45 6.97
C ILE A 8 -22.34 9.11 6.31
N SER A 9 -21.27 9.03 5.52
CA SER A 9 -20.86 7.78 4.88
C SER A 9 -20.43 6.75 5.91
N TYR A 10 -19.42 7.03 6.73
CA TYR A 10 -18.78 6.02 7.57
C TYR A 10 -19.52 5.74 8.88
N LEU A 11 -20.01 6.75 9.61
CA LEU A 11 -20.78 6.50 10.84
C LEU A 11 -22.16 5.93 10.53
N GLY A 12 -22.80 6.41 9.44
CA GLY A 12 -24.05 5.83 8.95
C GLY A 12 -23.88 4.37 8.53
N GLN A 13 -22.82 4.05 7.79
CA GLN A 13 -22.49 2.69 7.37
C GLN A 13 -22.19 1.78 8.55
N ILE A 14 -21.39 2.21 9.54
CA ILE A 14 -21.10 1.42 10.73
C ILE A 14 -22.40 1.12 11.51
N THR A 15 -23.22 2.15 11.74
CA THR A 15 -24.47 2.00 12.52
C THR A 15 -25.44 1.03 11.82
N LEU A 16 -25.65 1.21 10.52
CA LEU A 16 -26.57 0.37 9.75
C LEU A 16 -26.04 -1.06 9.58
N LEU A 17 -24.73 -1.26 9.46
CA LEU A 17 -24.14 -2.60 9.45
C LEU A 17 -24.33 -3.32 10.80
N VAL A 18 -24.11 -2.64 11.93
CA VAL A 18 -24.36 -3.22 13.26
C VAL A 18 -25.82 -3.66 13.42
N VAL A 19 -26.77 -2.85 12.94
CA VAL A 19 -28.20 -3.22 12.93
C VAL A 19 -28.47 -4.41 12.02
N LEU A 20 -27.92 -4.41 10.80
CA LEU A 20 -28.09 -5.51 9.84
C LEU A 20 -27.60 -6.84 10.40
N PHE A 21 -26.42 -6.86 11.04
CA PHE A 21 -25.83 -8.06 11.64
C PHE A 21 -26.56 -8.53 12.90
N ARG A 22 -27.24 -7.63 13.63
CA ARG A 22 -27.99 -7.97 14.86
C ARG A 22 -29.40 -8.50 14.58
N PHE A 23 -30.05 -8.01 13.54
CA PHE A 23 -31.48 -8.26 13.32
C PHE A 23 -31.82 -9.06 12.05
N THR A 24 -30.84 -9.34 11.17
CA THR A 24 -31.06 -10.11 9.94
C THR A 24 -29.90 -11.04 9.61
N ALA A 25 -30.16 -12.12 8.85
CA ALA A 25 -29.10 -12.94 8.26
C ALA A 25 -28.32 -12.09 7.24
N ALA A 26 -27.08 -11.74 7.60
CA ALA A 26 -26.20 -10.93 6.79
C ALA A 26 -25.73 -11.73 5.56
N ASN A 27 -26.23 -11.35 4.38
CA ASN A 27 -25.72 -11.83 3.10
C ASN A 27 -24.85 -10.74 2.48
N THR A 28 -23.72 -11.11 1.88
CA THR A 28 -22.77 -10.24 1.18
C THR A 28 -23.47 -9.21 0.27
N ALA A 29 -24.52 -9.61 -0.45
CA ALA A 29 -25.26 -8.71 -1.34
C ALA A 29 -25.94 -7.55 -0.58
N ARG A 30 -26.55 -7.82 0.59
CA ARG A 30 -27.24 -6.80 1.40
C ARG A 30 -26.25 -5.81 2.02
N VAL A 31 -25.08 -6.31 2.42
CA VAL A 31 -23.97 -5.48 2.90
C VAL A 31 -23.53 -4.51 1.81
N LEU A 32 -23.31 -4.99 0.58
CA LEU A 32 -22.88 -4.12 -0.54
C LEU A 32 -23.92 -3.04 -0.89
N TRP A 33 -25.21 -3.39 -0.93
CA TRP A 33 -26.28 -2.42 -1.21
C TRP A 33 -26.38 -1.33 -0.14
N LEU A 34 -26.21 -1.69 1.13
CA LEU A 34 -26.23 -0.75 2.25
C LEU A 34 -25.07 0.25 2.15
N ILE A 35 -23.85 -0.23 1.85
CA ILE A 35 -22.67 0.62 1.63
C ILE A 35 -22.89 1.57 0.45
N ALA A 36 -23.45 1.06 -0.65
CA ALA A 36 -23.75 1.89 -1.83
C ALA A 36 -24.79 2.97 -1.51
N GLY A 37 -25.83 2.64 -0.73
CA GLY A 37 -26.88 3.57 -0.32
C GLY A 37 -26.36 4.70 0.57
N THR A 38 -25.59 4.39 1.61
CA THR A 38 -25.03 5.42 2.52
C THR A 38 -24.08 6.35 1.79
N SER A 39 -23.22 5.78 0.93
CA SER A 39 -22.27 6.56 0.11
C SER A 39 -23.00 7.48 -0.89
N SER A 40 -24.08 6.99 -1.51
CA SER A 40 -24.86 7.78 -2.47
C SER A 40 -25.61 8.93 -1.79
N LEU A 41 -26.17 8.69 -0.61
CA LEU A 41 -26.82 9.74 0.21
C LEU A 41 -25.83 10.83 0.64
N ALA A 42 -24.62 10.44 1.04
CA ALA A 42 -23.57 11.39 1.40
C ALA A 42 -23.15 12.28 0.22
N VAL A 43 -22.97 11.68 -0.97
CA VAL A 43 -22.70 12.43 -2.22
C VAL A 43 -23.83 13.39 -2.54
N MET A 44 -25.09 12.93 -2.52
CA MET A 44 -26.26 13.79 -2.78
C MET A 44 -26.35 14.97 -1.81
N ALA A 45 -26.12 14.73 -0.50
CA ALA A 45 -26.12 15.79 0.51
C ALA A 45 -25.02 16.85 0.29
N CYS A 46 -23.89 16.45 -0.29
CA CYS A 46 -22.76 17.34 -0.56
C CYS A 46 -22.91 18.12 -1.89
N LEU A 47 -23.61 17.55 -2.89
CA LEU A 47 -23.84 18.18 -4.20
C LEU A 47 -24.57 19.52 -4.09
N PHE A 48 -25.52 19.65 -3.17
CA PHE A 48 -26.27 20.90 -2.96
C PHE A 48 -25.45 22.04 -2.33
N LYS A 49 -24.25 21.74 -1.86
CA LYS A 49 -23.37 22.68 -1.15
C LYS A 49 -22.08 23.00 -1.90
N LEU A 50 -21.93 22.49 -3.12
CA LEU A 50 -20.83 22.88 -3.99
C LEU A 50 -21.14 24.26 -4.59
N ASP A 51 -20.20 25.19 -4.45
CA ASP A 51 -20.25 26.47 -5.18
C ASP A 51 -20.38 26.20 -6.69
N ARG A 52 -21.02 27.13 -7.42
CA ARG A 52 -21.21 27.01 -8.87
C ARG A 52 -19.85 26.85 -9.57
N PHE A 53 -19.51 25.61 -9.94
CA PHE A 53 -18.32 25.30 -10.70
C PHE A 53 -18.42 25.95 -12.08
N SER A 54 -17.58 26.96 -12.36
CA SER A 54 -17.41 27.47 -13.72
C SER A 54 -16.53 26.51 -14.53
N LEU A 55 -17.13 25.42 -14.98
CA LEU A 55 -16.51 24.40 -15.82
C LEU A 55 -16.36 24.91 -17.26
N SER A 56 -15.32 25.72 -17.50
CA SER A 56 -14.92 26.06 -18.86
C SER A 56 -14.24 24.85 -19.51
N ARG A 57 -14.77 24.41 -20.66
CA ARG A 57 -14.22 23.30 -21.45
C ARG A 57 -12.74 23.53 -21.80
N THR A 58 -12.38 24.78 -22.06
CA THR A 58 -11.00 25.22 -22.36
C THR A 58 -10.10 25.09 -21.14
N THR A 59 -10.56 25.55 -19.97
CA THR A 59 -9.80 25.40 -18.71
C THR A 59 -9.62 23.92 -18.36
N LEU A 60 -10.66 23.11 -18.52
CA LEU A 60 -10.61 21.69 -18.22
C LEU A 60 -9.63 20.94 -19.14
N LEU A 61 -9.62 21.24 -20.45
CA LEU A 61 -8.68 20.65 -21.41
C LEU A 61 -7.23 21.05 -21.12
N THR A 62 -6.97 22.33 -20.84
CA THR A 62 -5.62 22.83 -20.54
C THR A 62 -5.07 22.25 -19.24
N VAL A 63 -5.87 22.25 -18.18
CA VAL A 63 -5.51 21.66 -16.88
C VAL A 63 -5.31 20.15 -17.01
N SER A 64 -6.22 19.45 -17.68
CA SER A 64 -6.11 18.00 -17.90
C SER A 64 -4.86 17.63 -18.69
N ARG A 65 -4.53 18.38 -19.77
CA ARG A 65 -3.32 18.12 -20.57
C ARG A 65 -2.03 18.34 -19.76
N LYS A 66 -2.00 19.38 -18.91
CA LYS A 66 -0.86 19.67 -18.02
C LYS A 66 -0.65 18.55 -17.00
N HIS A 67 -1.72 18.06 -16.38
CA HIS A 67 -1.63 16.96 -15.42
C HIS A 67 -1.40 15.60 -16.09
N TRP A 68 -1.90 15.36 -17.31
CA TRP A 68 -1.75 14.08 -18.01
C TRP A 68 -0.30 13.68 -18.29
N ILE A 69 0.58 14.66 -18.53
CA ILE A 69 2.02 14.40 -18.74
C ILE A 69 2.64 13.78 -17.49
N PHE A 70 2.25 14.24 -16.30
CA PHE A 70 2.72 13.70 -15.02
C PHE A 70 1.96 12.42 -14.63
N SER A 71 0.62 12.45 -14.70
CA SER A 71 -0.24 11.37 -14.24
C SER A 71 -0.11 10.08 -15.05
N ARG A 72 0.28 10.12 -16.34
CA ARG A 72 0.45 8.90 -17.14
C ARG A 72 1.49 7.94 -16.55
N TRP A 73 2.61 8.49 -16.07
CA TRP A 73 3.69 7.71 -15.48
C TRP A 73 3.32 7.22 -14.10
N LEU A 74 2.57 8.04 -13.36
CA LEU A 74 2.05 7.68 -12.04
C LEU A 74 1.01 6.56 -12.13
N LEU A 75 0.11 6.62 -13.13
CA LEU A 75 -0.88 5.59 -13.38
C LEU A 75 -0.22 4.26 -13.75
N ALA A 76 0.71 4.28 -14.71
CA ALA A 76 1.47 3.08 -15.09
C ALA A 76 2.27 2.51 -13.92
N ALA A 77 2.93 3.37 -13.13
CA ALA A 77 3.64 2.98 -11.93
C ALA A 77 2.71 2.36 -10.87
N ALA A 78 1.53 2.94 -10.64
CA ALA A 78 0.54 2.42 -9.70
C ALA A 78 0.00 1.06 -10.15
N LEU A 79 -0.33 0.90 -11.42
CA LEU A 79 -0.78 -0.39 -11.97
C LEU A 79 0.30 -1.47 -11.85
N MET A 80 1.56 -1.15 -12.19
CA MET A 80 2.67 -2.08 -12.04
C MET A 80 2.96 -2.44 -10.58
N GLN A 81 2.91 -1.46 -9.68
CA GLN A 81 3.11 -1.68 -8.26
C GLN A 81 2.01 -2.55 -7.66
N TRP A 82 0.74 -2.31 -8.03
CA TRP A 82 -0.38 -3.14 -7.58
C TRP A 82 -0.29 -4.56 -8.13
N THR A 83 0.00 -4.68 -9.43
CA THR A 83 0.09 -5.98 -10.13
C THR A 83 1.21 -6.81 -9.52
N SER A 84 2.45 -6.28 -9.49
CA SER A 84 3.59 -6.99 -8.90
C SER A 84 3.36 -7.34 -7.43
N GLY A 85 2.74 -6.46 -6.64
CA GLY A 85 2.46 -6.69 -5.23
C GLY A 85 1.38 -7.75 -4.95
N ASN A 86 0.43 -7.97 -5.87
CA ASN A 86 -0.69 -8.90 -5.65
C ASN A 86 -0.62 -10.17 -6.52
N TYR A 87 0.21 -10.21 -7.55
CA TYR A 87 0.25 -11.34 -8.48
C TYR A 87 0.65 -12.65 -7.80
N PHE A 88 1.61 -12.62 -6.86
CA PHE A 88 1.96 -13.81 -6.06
C PHE A 88 0.79 -14.31 -5.21
N ILE A 89 -0.04 -13.40 -4.68
CA ILE A 89 -1.22 -13.76 -3.88
C ILE A 89 -2.29 -14.39 -4.77
N ILE A 90 -2.57 -13.76 -5.92
CA ILE A 90 -3.52 -14.27 -6.91
C ILE A 90 -3.07 -15.64 -7.43
N GLY A 91 -1.78 -15.78 -7.75
CA GLY A 91 -1.18 -17.02 -8.21
C GLY A 91 -1.22 -18.13 -7.16
N ALA A 92 -0.95 -17.80 -5.89
CA ALA A 92 -1.04 -18.78 -4.80
C ALA A 92 -2.49 -19.25 -4.61
N GLY A 93 -3.46 -18.34 -4.68
CA GLY A 93 -4.88 -18.69 -4.62
C GLY A 93 -5.36 -19.56 -5.77
N SER A 94 -4.88 -19.29 -6.99
CA SER A 94 -5.28 -20.05 -8.19
C SER A 94 -4.60 -21.41 -8.31
N ILE A 95 -3.34 -21.54 -7.87
CA ILE A 95 -2.56 -22.78 -8.01
C ILE A 95 -2.72 -23.68 -6.78
N LEU A 96 -2.67 -23.12 -5.57
CA LEU A 96 -2.69 -23.87 -4.30
C LEU A 96 -4.08 -23.88 -3.64
N GLY A 97 -5.04 -23.15 -4.21
CA GLY A 97 -6.42 -23.05 -3.74
C GLY A 97 -6.71 -21.86 -2.83
N PRO A 98 -8.01 -21.60 -2.54
CA PRO A 98 -8.46 -20.38 -1.86
C PRO A 98 -7.88 -20.18 -0.46
N ALA A 99 -7.66 -21.27 0.30
CA ALA A 99 -7.09 -21.21 1.64
C ALA A 99 -5.70 -20.55 1.65
N SER A 100 -4.89 -20.77 0.62
CA SER A 100 -3.55 -20.15 0.48
C SER A 100 -3.62 -18.64 0.29
N ALA A 101 -4.56 -18.15 -0.52
CA ALA A 101 -4.80 -16.71 -0.65
C ALA A 101 -5.35 -16.11 0.65
N GLY A 102 -6.23 -16.83 1.34
CA GLY A 102 -6.73 -16.48 2.67
C GLY A 102 -5.59 -16.31 3.68
N ALA A 103 -4.67 -17.28 3.76
CA ALA A 103 -3.50 -17.24 4.64
C ALA A 103 -2.56 -16.06 4.36
N LEU A 104 -2.26 -15.77 3.09
CA LEU A 104 -1.47 -14.60 2.69
C LEU A 104 -2.15 -13.30 3.09
N LYS A 105 -3.45 -13.18 2.84
CA LYS A 105 -4.23 -11.98 3.18
C LYS A 105 -4.40 -11.80 4.69
N ALA A 106 -4.62 -12.88 5.44
CA ALA A 106 -4.68 -12.86 6.90
C ALA A 106 -3.36 -12.33 7.49
N SER A 107 -2.23 -12.88 7.03
CA SER A 107 -0.90 -12.43 7.43
C SER A 107 -0.65 -10.96 7.07
N GLN A 108 -1.05 -10.54 5.86
CA GLN A 108 -0.95 -9.15 5.42
C GLN A 108 -1.82 -8.20 6.26
N ASN A 109 -3.03 -8.63 6.65
CA ASN A 109 -3.96 -7.84 7.43
C ASN A 109 -3.45 -7.59 8.85
N ILE A 110 -2.82 -8.59 9.49
CA ILE A 110 -2.16 -8.43 10.80
C ILE A 110 -1.09 -7.34 10.71
N MET A 111 -0.28 -7.38 9.65
CA MET A 111 0.71 -6.33 9.36
C MET A 111 0.09 -4.98 8.95
N GLY A 112 -1.22 -4.95 8.66
CA GLY A 112 -1.98 -3.80 8.21
C GLY A 112 -1.98 -2.62 9.19
N ILE A 113 -1.70 -2.85 10.48
CA ILE A 113 -1.47 -1.77 11.45
C ILE A 113 -0.37 -0.82 10.96
N SER A 114 0.66 -1.34 10.30
CA SER A 114 1.75 -0.55 9.72
C SER A 114 1.28 0.38 8.61
N HIS A 115 0.17 0.06 7.92
CA HIS A 115 -0.30 0.85 6.78
C HIS A 115 -0.74 2.25 7.19
N ILE A 116 -1.35 2.43 8.37
CA ILE A 116 -1.79 3.76 8.84
C ILE A 116 -0.60 4.71 8.86
N ILE A 117 0.53 4.22 9.38
CA ILE A 117 1.76 4.99 9.51
C ILE A 117 2.41 5.16 8.15
N PHE A 118 2.49 4.10 7.34
CA PHE A 118 3.08 4.20 6.01
C PHE A 118 2.32 5.22 5.15
N GLN A 119 0.98 5.24 5.22
CA GLN A 119 0.16 6.22 4.51
C GLN A 119 0.39 7.64 5.01
N GLY A 120 0.44 7.84 6.34
CA GLY A 120 0.79 9.16 6.91
C GLY A 120 2.17 9.64 6.46
N MET A 121 3.16 8.74 6.50
CA MET A 121 4.52 9.02 6.05
C MET A 121 4.60 9.27 4.54
N GLU A 122 3.87 8.54 3.71
CA GLU A 122 3.86 8.75 2.25
C GLU A 122 3.29 10.12 1.87
N ASN A 123 2.43 10.70 2.70
CA ASN A 123 1.89 12.05 2.49
C ASN A 123 2.82 13.15 3.03
N ILE A 124 3.43 12.95 4.20
CA ILE A 124 4.23 13.98 4.89
C ILE A 124 5.69 13.98 4.43
N VAL A 125 6.30 12.79 4.30
CA VAL A 125 7.74 12.65 4.11
C VAL A 125 8.22 13.27 2.79
N PRO A 126 7.56 13.05 1.63
CA PRO A 126 8.01 13.65 0.36
C PRO A 126 7.95 15.18 0.36
N ALA A 127 6.90 15.77 0.94
CA ALA A 127 6.75 17.23 1.02
C ALA A 127 7.88 17.84 1.87
N ARG A 128 8.15 17.27 3.04
CA ARG A 128 9.23 17.75 3.92
C ARG A 128 10.61 17.46 3.35
N ALA A 129 10.80 16.33 2.67
CA ALA A 129 12.03 16.00 1.95
C ALA A 129 12.34 17.05 0.87
N SER A 130 11.33 17.46 0.07
CA SER A 130 11.47 18.51 -0.92
C SER A 130 11.87 19.84 -0.29
N TYR A 131 11.22 20.24 0.81
CA TYR A 131 11.58 21.45 1.55
C TYR A 131 13.03 21.42 2.07
N CYS A 132 13.45 20.31 2.69
CA CYS A 132 14.83 20.15 3.18
C CYS A 132 15.86 20.19 2.03
N TYR A 133 15.52 19.62 0.87
CA TYR A 133 16.36 19.66 -0.32
C TYR A 133 16.52 21.07 -0.87
N HIS A 134 15.43 21.85 -0.98
CA HIS A 134 15.50 23.24 -1.43
C HIS A 134 16.33 24.12 -0.49
N GLN A 135 16.30 23.85 0.81
CA GLN A 135 16.99 24.66 1.81
C GLN A 135 18.49 24.40 1.98
N GLY A 136 19.01 23.28 1.51
CA GLY A 136 20.41 22.92 1.75
C GLY A 136 20.88 21.68 1.00
N GLY A 137 20.25 21.43 -0.14
CA GLY A 137 20.59 20.38 -1.07
C GLY A 137 20.60 18.99 -0.45
N TRP A 138 21.53 18.18 -0.96
CA TRP A 138 21.68 16.78 -0.58
C TRP A 138 21.95 16.57 0.91
N ALA A 139 22.80 17.38 1.55
CA ALA A 139 23.20 17.18 2.94
C ALA A 139 22.00 17.29 3.92
N LYS A 140 21.15 18.32 3.73
CA LYS A 140 19.93 18.49 4.54
C LYS A 140 18.91 17.41 4.23
N LEU A 141 18.73 17.05 2.96
CA LEU A 141 17.84 15.94 2.56
C LEU A 141 18.27 14.62 3.21
N PHE A 142 19.55 14.25 3.10
CA PHE A 142 20.07 13.00 3.64
C PHE A 142 19.93 12.92 5.16
N THR A 143 20.21 14.02 5.87
CA THR A 143 20.01 14.09 7.33
C THR A 143 18.54 13.88 7.71
N TYR A 144 17.62 14.47 6.96
CA TYR A 144 16.19 14.28 7.14
C TYR A 144 15.78 12.82 6.87
N LEU A 145 16.18 12.25 5.73
CA LEU A 145 15.86 10.86 5.39
C LEU A 145 16.44 9.87 6.41
N LYS A 146 17.66 10.09 6.92
CA LYS A 146 18.26 9.27 7.98
C LYS A 146 17.42 9.28 9.25
N LYS A 147 16.89 10.45 9.65
CA LYS A 147 15.97 10.56 10.80
C LYS A 147 14.66 9.81 10.56
N VAL A 148 14.08 9.94 9.36
CA VAL A 148 12.88 9.21 8.97
C VAL A 148 13.10 7.70 8.99
N THR A 149 14.21 7.23 8.41
CA THR A 149 14.59 5.81 8.42
C THR A 149 14.84 5.31 9.83
N GLY A 150 15.50 6.09 10.70
CA GLY A 150 15.78 5.70 12.08
C GLY A 150 14.50 5.55 12.90
N TRP A 151 13.71 6.62 13.02
CA TRP A 151 12.49 6.61 13.85
C TRP A 151 11.38 5.73 13.26
N GLY A 152 11.12 5.87 11.96
CA GLY A 152 10.12 5.05 11.29
C GLY A 152 10.53 3.57 11.24
N GLY A 153 11.84 3.30 11.10
CA GLY A 153 12.38 1.94 11.07
C GLY A 153 12.30 1.28 12.44
N ALA A 154 12.66 2.00 13.52
CA ALA A 154 12.50 1.51 14.88
C ALA A 154 11.03 1.19 15.19
N PHE A 155 10.11 2.08 14.82
CA PHE A 155 8.68 1.84 15.03
C PHE A 155 8.16 0.64 14.22
N THR A 156 8.54 0.55 12.94
CA THR A 156 8.18 -0.59 12.10
C THR A 156 8.75 -1.90 12.66
N ALA A 157 9.99 -1.88 13.14
CA ALA A 157 10.63 -3.03 13.76
C ALA A 157 9.89 -3.48 15.03
N ILE A 158 9.37 -2.56 15.84
CA ILE A 158 8.54 -2.90 17.01
C ILE A 158 7.25 -3.60 16.56
N ILE A 159 6.53 -3.06 15.57
CA ILE A 159 5.31 -3.72 15.05
C ILE A 159 5.63 -5.12 14.54
N VAL A 160 6.69 -5.24 13.73
CA VAL A 160 7.13 -6.52 13.17
C VAL A 160 7.48 -7.48 14.29
N LEU A 161 8.24 -7.06 15.30
CA LEU A 161 8.62 -7.89 16.43
C LEU A 161 7.37 -8.41 17.18
N LEU A 162 6.43 -7.52 17.50
CA LEU A 162 5.18 -7.92 18.18
C LEU A 162 4.37 -8.93 17.36
N ALA A 163 4.36 -8.79 16.02
CA ALA A 163 3.66 -9.72 15.14
C ALA A 163 4.35 -11.08 15.03
N ILE A 164 5.69 -11.12 14.97
CA ILE A 164 6.45 -12.35 14.70
C ILE A 164 6.88 -13.13 15.94
N VAL A 165 6.81 -12.54 17.15
CA VAL A 165 7.15 -13.25 18.41
C VAL A 165 6.10 -14.30 18.75
N PHE A 166 4.81 -14.00 18.53
CA PHE A 166 3.71 -14.93 18.77
C PHE A 166 2.82 -15.07 17.53
N PRO A 167 3.34 -15.56 16.40
CA PRO A 167 2.60 -15.56 15.14
C PRO A 167 1.40 -16.50 15.20
N SER A 168 1.51 -17.64 15.87
CA SER A 168 0.41 -18.60 16.06
C SER A 168 -0.71 -18.03 16.92
N PHE A 169 -0.38 -17.24 17.95
CA PHE A 169 -1.38 -16.55 18.76
C PHE A 169 -2.22 -15.60 17.89
N TRP A 170 -1.57 -14.75 17.08
CA TRP A 170 -2.28 -13.80 16.22
C TRP A 170 -3.12 -14.50 15.14
N MET A 171 -2.55 -15.50 14.48
CA MET A 171 -3.25 -16.25 13.43
C MET A 171 -4.43 -17.04 14.00
N GLY A 172 -4.21 -17.79 15.08
CA GLY A 172 -5.24 -18.60 15.74
C GLY A 172 -6.38 -17.77 16.34
N THR A 173 -6.05 -16.69 17.05
CA THR A 173 -7.05 -15.86 17.75
C THR A 173 -7.91 -15.03 16.79
N LEU A 174 -7.30 -14.47 15.72
CA LEU A 174 -8.03 -13.58 14.81
C LEU A 174 -8.73 -14.31 13.67
N TYR A 175 -8.20 -15.45 13.22
CA TYR A 175 -8.67 -16.16 12.03
C TYR A 175 -9.10 -17.61 12.30
N GLY A 176 -8.81 -18.17 13.48
CA GLY A 176 -9.17 -19.53 13.87
C GLY A 176 -7.96 -20.48 13.91
N SER A 177 -8.08 -21.58 14.66
CA SER A 177 -6.97 -22.53 14.90
C SER A 177 -6.41 -23.15 13.60
N GLU A 178 -7.22 -23.27 12.56
CA GLU A 178 -6.77 -23.71 11.23
C GLU A 178 -5.71 -22.79 10.61
N TYR A 179 -5.66 -21.52 11.00
CA TYR A 179 -4.69 -20.55 10.51
C TYR A 179 -3.34 -20.59 11.23
N GLU A 180 -3.25 -21.31 12.36
CA GLU A 180 -1.98 -21.47 13.09
C GLU A 180 -0.91 -22.15 12.22
N ALA A 181 -1.32 -23.06 11.34
CA ALA A 181 -0.44 -23.72 10.37
C ALA A 181 0.27 -22.72 9.43
N TYR A 182 -0.28 -21.52 9.24
CA TYR A 182 0.28 -20.47 8.38
C TYR A 182 1.10 -19.42 9.14
N SER A 183 1.44 -19.65 10.41
CA SER A 183 2.24 -18.73 11.23
C SER A 183 3.57 -18.30 10.58
N TYR A 184 4.20 -19.19 9.82
CA TYR A 184 5.43 -18.89 9.09
C TYR A 184 5.24 -17.83 7.99
N VAL A 185 4.04 -17.73 7.42
CA VAL A 185 3.69 -16.72 6.40
C VAL A 185 3.69 -15.32 7.02
N LEU A 186 3.18 -15.19 8.24
CA LEU A 186 3.25 -13.94 9.01
C LEU A 186 4.70 -13.53 9.31
N GLN A 187 5.56 -14.50 9.64
CA GLN A 187 7.00 -14.24 9.83
C GLN A 187 7.67 -13.70 8.56
N TRP A 188 7.37 -14.28 7.40
CA TRP A 188 7.82 -13.74 6.11
C TRP A 188 7.33 -12.30 5.90
N TYR A 189 6.07 -12.03 6.19
CA TYR A 189 5.52 -10.69 6.08
C TYR A 189 6.21 -9.69 7.02
N GLY A 190 6.68 -10.12 8.19
CA GLY A 190 7.54 -9.31 9.05
C GLY A 190 8.75 -8.74 8.28
N GLY A 191 9.52 -9.61 7.63
CA GLY A 191 10.67 -9.19 6.80
C GLY A 191 10.27 -8.35 5.58
N ILE A 192 9.19 -8.73 4.90
CA ILE A 192 8.66 -7.99 3.74
C ILE A 192 8.28 -6.55 4.13
N TYR A 193 7.65 -6.34 5.28
CA TYR A 193 7.21 -5.02 5.72
C TYR A 193 8.38 -4.11 6.11
N ILE A 194 9.47 -4.66 6.64
CA ILE A 194 10.73 -3.90 6.82
C ILE A 194 11.23 -3.38 5.47
N LEU A 195 11.26 -4.23 4.44
CA LEU A 195 11.68 -3.79 3.10
C LEU A 195 10.72 -2.76 2.50
N ILE A 196 9.40 -2.96 2.64
CA ILE A 196 8.40 -2.00 2.18
C ILE A 196 8.64 -0.63 2.83
N PHE A 197 8.89 -0.61 4.15
CA PHE A 197 9.20 0.61 4.88
C PHE A 197 10.43 1.31 4.31
N LEU A 198 11.54 0.59 4.09
CA LEU A 198 12.78 1.17 3.55
C LEU A 198 12.59 1.83 2.18
N GLY A 199 11.62 1.38 1.40
CA GLY A 199 11.27 2.01 0.13
C GLY A 199 10.66 3.40 0.25
N LEU A 200 10.01 3.71 1.38
CA LEU A 200 9.38 4.99 1.60
C LEU A 200 10.38 6.17 1.60
N PRO A 201 11.43 6.20 2.46
CA PRO A 201 12.40 7.29 2.44
C PRO A 201 13.20 7.35 1.14
N LEU A 202 13.51 6.21 0.51
CA LEU A 202 14.18 6.19 -0.80
C LEU A 202 13.34 6.85 -1.89
N ARG A 203 12.05 6.47 -2.00
CA ARG A 203 11.11 7.09 -2.95
C ARG A 203 10.91 8.57 -2.63
N ALA A 204 10.84 8.96 -1.36
CA ALA A 204 10.70 10.35 -0.95
C ALA A 204 11.92 11.19 -1.36
N GLY A 205 13.13 10.68 -1.17
CA GLY A 205 14.36 11.35 -1.61
C GLY A 205 14.42 11.54 -3.12
N LEU A 206 14.11 10.49 -3.89
CA LEU A 206 14.05 10.56 -5.35
C LEU A 206 13.00 11.56 -5.84
N ARG A 207 11.80 11.57 -5.23
CA ARG A 207 10.74 12.55 -5.54
C ARG A 207 11.14 13.98 -5.19
N ALA A 208 11.82 14.19 -4.06
CA ALA A 208 12.30 15.51 -3.63
C ALA A 208 13.31 16.12 -4.62
N MET A 209 14.07 15.28 -5.32
CA MET A 209 15.01 15.68 -6.39
C MET A 209 14.38 15.65 -7.79
N GLU A 210 13.06 15.52 -7.88
CA GLU A 210 12.29 15.38 -9.14
C GLU A 210 12.76 14.21 -10.03
N TYR A 211 13.47 13.23 -9.45
CA TYR A 211 14.04 12.09 -10.16
C TYR A 211 13.17 10.84 -9.98
N SER A 212 11.96 10.86 -10.56
CA SER A 212 10.95 9.80 -10.40
C SER A 212 11.13 8.59 -11.31
N LYS A 213 11.91 8.71 -12.40
CA LYS A 213 12.15 7.63 -13.39
C LYS A 213 12.59 6.30 -12.76
N PRO A 214 13.52 6.25 -11.78
CA PRO A 214 13.91 5.00 -11.14
C PRO A 214 12.79 4.29 -10.39
N ILE A 215 11.81 5.04 -9.86
CA ILE A 215 10.65 4.46 -9.16
C ILE A 215 9.82 3.63 -10.16
N PHE A 216 9.58 4.19 -11.34
CA PHE A 216 8.90 3.47 -12.42
C PHE A 216 9.69 2.23 -12.86
N ILE A 217 11.00 2.37 -13.08
CA ILE A 217 11.88 1.25 -13.45
C ILE A 217 11.84 0.13 -12.39
N SER A 218 11.88 0.46 -11.10
CA SER A 218 11.76 -0.53 -10.02
C SER A 218 10.47 -1.33 -10.15
N TYR A 219 9.33 -0.68 -10.41
CA TYR A 219 8.05 -1.37 -10.57
C TYR A 219 7.97 -2.20 -11.86
N CYS A 220 8.61 -1.76 -12.95
CA CYS A 220 8.77 -2.58 -14.15
C CYS A 220 9.57 -3.86 -13.82
N LEU A 221 10.72 -3.73 -13.17
CA LEU A 221 11.58 -4.86 -12.81
C LEU A 221 10.85 -5.85 -11.89
N MET A 222 10.12 -5.35 -10.88
CA MET A 222 9.27 -6.17 -10.02
C MET A 222 8.22 -6.93 -10.83
N THR A 223 7.55 -6.27 -11.78
CA THR A 223 6.50 -6.88 -12.60
C THR A 223 7.06 -7.98 -13.49
N VAL A 224 8.18 -7.71 -14.18
CA VAL A 224 8.86 -8.71 -15.03
C VAL A 224 9.31 -9.90 -14.19
N PHE A 225 9.96 -9.67 -13.06
CA PHE A 225 10.39 -10.74 -12.16
C PHE A 225 9.20 -11.59 -11.70
N THR A 226 8.13 -10.93 -11.26
CA THR A 226 6.93 -11.63 -10.75
C THR A 226 6.28 -12.45 -11.84
N ALA A 227 6.06 -11.89 -13.03
CA ALA A 227 5.47 -12.60 -14.15
C ALA A 227 6.32 -13.80 -14.59
N ALA A 228 7.65 -13.67 -14.59
CA ALA A 228 8.57 -14.74 -14.98
C ALA A 228 8.68 -15.86 -13.94
N THR A 229 8.62 -15.53 -12.65
CA THR A 229 9.01 -16.47 -11.58
C THR A 229 7.85 -16.99 -10.74
N ALA A 230 6.69 -16.32 -10.72
CA ALA A 230 5.61 -16.66 -9.80
C ALA A 230 5.14 -18.10 -9.93
N ASN A 231 4.89 -18.57 -11.16
CA ASN A 231 4.45 -19.93 -11.40
C ASN A 231 5.48 -20.97 -10.88
N PHE A 232 6.76 -20.75 -11.18
CA PHE A 232 7.84 -21.62 -10.70
C PHE A 232 7.94 -21.66 -9.17
N PHE A 233 7.95 -20.49 -8.53
CA PHE A 233 8.06 -20.39 -7.07
C PHE A 233 6.88 -21.07 -6.38
N ILE A 234 5.66 -20.80 -6.84
CA ILE A 234 4.44 -21.31 -6.22
C ILE A 234 4.31 -22.82 -6.43
N ARG A 235 4.57 -23.34 -7.63
CA ARG A 235 4.47 -24.79 -7.88
C ARG A 235 5.54 -25.59 -7.15
N LYS A 236 6.76 -25.07 -7.06
CA LYS A 236 7.89 -25.81 -6.48
C LYS A 236 7.95 -25.70 -4.95
N PHE A 237 7.60 -24.55 -4.39
CA PHE A 237 7.79 -24.26 -2.96
C PHE A 237 6.49 -23.87 -2.24
N GLY A 238 5.34 -23.99 -2.92
CA GLY A 238 4.05 -23.69 -2.33
C GLY A 238 3.94 -22.24 -1.84
N LEU A 239 3.35 -22.08 -0.66
CA LEU A 239 3.10 -20.77 -0.06
C LEU A 239 4.39 -20.06 0.36
N THR A 240 5.40 -20.80 0.82
CA THR A 240 6.74 -20.28 1.09
C THR A 240 7.39 -19.73 -0.18
N GLY A 241 7.15 -20.36 -1.33
CA GLY A 241 7.54 -19.82 -2.63
C GLY A 241 6.87 -18.49 -2.93
N ALA A 242 5.57 -18.38 -2.67
CA ALA A 242 4.84 -17.13 -2.86
C ALA A 242 5.41 -15.99 -2.00
N THR A 243 5.63 -16.23 -0.71
CA THR A 243 6.19 -15.20 0.19
C THR A 243 7.64 -14.87 -0.12
N ALA A 244 8.47 -15.86 -0.44
CA ALA A 244 9.85 -15.62 -0.88
C ALA A 244 9.91 -14.80 -2.17
N GLY A 245 8.99 -15.05 -3.11
CA GLY A 245 8.83 -14.25 -4.32
C GLY A 245 8.45 -12.80 -4.02
N ILE A 246 7.48 -12.58 -3.13
CA ILE A 246 7.12 -11.22 -2.67
C ILE A 246 8.33 -10.54 -2.01
N PHE A 247 9.05 -11.23 -1.13
CA PHE A 247 10.27 -10.71 -0.52
C PHE A 247 11.32 -10.31 -1.57
N ALA A 248 11.57 -11.17 -2.56
CA ALA A 248 12.48 -10.90 -3.66
C ALA A 248 12.06 -9.67 -4.49
N THR A 249 10.77 -9.48 -4.76
CA THR A 249 10.28 -8.26 -5.45
C THR A 249 10.59 -7.00 -4.66
N GLN A 250 10.43 -7.03 -3.34
CA GLN A 250 10.78 -5.88 -2.49
C GLN A 250 12.30 -5.64 -2.51
N MET A 251 13.12 -6.68 -2.44
CA MET A 251 14.58 -6.55 -2.55
C MET A 251 15.02 -5.92 -3.88
N ILE A 252 14.42 -6.33 -5.00
CA ILE A 252 14.65 -5.73 -6.32
C ILE A 252 14.32 -4.23 -6.29
N CYS A 253 13.15 -3.89 -5.73
CA CYS A 253 12.72 -2.50 -5.61
C CYS A 253 13.73 -1.68 -4.78
N GLN A 254 14.08 -2.15 -3.58
CA GLN A 254 14.95 -1.42 -2.66
C GLN A 254 16.36 -1.25 -3.22
N THR A 255 16.91 -2.29 -3.83
CA THR A 255 18.25 -2.25 -4.45
C THR A 255 18.29 -1.21 -5.56
N ASN A 256 17.32 -1.21 -6.47
CA ASN A 256 17.29 -0.27 -7.59
C ASN A 256 17.05 1.18 -7.11
N LEU A 257 16.17 1.38 -6.13
CA LEU A 257 15.94 2.71 -5.55
C LEU A 257 17.18 3.25 -4.82
N ALA A 258 17.84 2.42 -4.02
CA ALA A 258 19.06 2.79 -3.31
C ALA A 258 20.20 3.12 -4.28
N TYR A 259 20.40 2.29 -5.31
CA TYR A 259 21.37 2.55 -6.37
C TYR A 259 21.10 3.88 -7.09
N ALA A 260 19.84 4.14 -7.45
CA ALA A 260 19.47 5.37 -8.14
C ALA A 260 19.66 6.62 -7.26
N LEU A 261 19.35 6.52 -5.97
CA LEU A 261 19.55 7.61 -5.01
C LEU A 261 21.05 7.90 -4.84
N TRP A 262 21.86 6.85 -4.70
CA TRP A 262 23.33 6.97 -4.62
C TRP A 262 23.92 7.62 -5.86
N ARG A 263 23.54 7.18 -7.06
CA ARG A 263 24.07 7.75 -8.31
C ARG A 263 23.66 9.22 -8.53
N LYS A 264 22.54 9.65 -7.95
CA LYS A 264 22.05 11.04 -8.06
C LYS A 264 22.73 11.98 -7.06
N LYS A 265 23.31 11.46 -5.97
CA LYS A 265 24.12 12.24 -5.02
C LYS A 265 25.32 12.90 -5.70
N ASP A 266 25.96 12.19 -6.64
CA ASP A 266 27.23 12.60 -7.25
C ASP A 266 27.07 13.52 -8.48
N LYS A 267 25.85 14.02 -8.74
CA LYS A 267 25.52 14.93 -9.85
C LYS A 267 24.85 16.19 -9.34
#